data_AF-A0A9P1F0P0-F1
#
_entry.id   AF-A0A9P1F0P0-F1
#
_cell.length_a   1.000
_cell.length_b   1.000
_cell.length_c   1.000
_cell.angle_alpha   90.00
_cell.angle_beta   90.00
_cell.angle_gamma   90.00
#
_symmetry.space_group_name_H-M   'P 1'
#
loop_
_entity.id
_entity.type
_entity.pdbx_description
1 polymer ?
#
loop_
_entity_poly.entity_id
_entity_poly.type
_entity_poly.pdbx_seq_one_letter_code
_entity_poly.pdbx_strand_id
1 'polypeptide(L)'
;MMSSGPIEPSDVILNSSYPNPIVVPLDFVDKQSRPSRDELNIDESGLYMMSQALEKFMRRMIQEATKNGTLELNYDTIAEFIAQSEFRALKDFFPQRMEFGDIMEQIGRNAQTTSSATKQ
;
A
#
# COMPACT_ATOMS: atom_id res chain seq x y z
N MET A 1 -21.49 30.67 1.52
CA MET A 1 -21.94 29.29 1.81
C MET A 1 -21.00 28.37 1.06
N MET A 2 -19.99 27.82 1.74
CA MET A 2 -19.09 26.84 1.12
C MET A 2 -19.68 25.46 1.35
N SER A 3 -20.05 24.80 0.26
CA SER A 3 -20.70 23.50 0.24
C SER A 3 -19.70 22.43 0.67
N SER A 4 -19.89 21.88 1.86
CA SER A 4 -19.23 20.66 2.34
C SER A 4 -19.91 19.42 1.73
N GLY A 5 -20.05 19.41 0.41
CA GLY A 5 -20.56 18.26 -0.34
C GLY A 5 -19.44 17.26 -0.65
N PRO A 6 -19.75 15.99 -0.92
CA PRO A 6 -18.79 15.07 -1.51
C PRO A 6 -18.22 15.68 -2.80
N ILE A 7 -16.91 15.54 -3.02
CA ILE A 7 -16.23 16.03 -4.23
C ILE A 7 -16.95 15.45 -5.45
N GLU A 8 -17.51 16.30 -6.30
CA GLU A 8 -18.18 15.85 -7.51
C GLU A 8 -17.13 15.55 -8.59
N PRO A 9 -17.37 14.56 -9.48
CA PRO A 9 -16.42 14.23 -10.55
C PRO A 9 -16.06 15.42 -11.44
N SER A 10 -16.95 16.41 -11.56
CA SER A 10 -16.75 17.67 -12.29
C SER A 10 -15.78 18.64 -11.61
N ASP A 11 -15.49 18.46 -10.31
CA ASP A 11 -14.57 19.32 -9.56
C ASP A 11 -13.10 19.00 -9.87
N VAL A 12 -12.84 17.87 -10.55
CA VAL A 12 -11.51 17.45 -10.98
C VAL A 12 -11.33 17.78 -12.47
N ILE A 13 -10.87 18.98 -12.78
CA ILE A 13 -10.54 19.38 -14.15
C ILE A 13 -9.27 18.62 -14.59
N LEU A 14 -9.47 17.51 -15.31
CA LEU A 14 -8.41 16.72 -15.92
C LEU A 14 -8.12 17.23 -17.34
N ASN A 15 -7.39 18.33 -17.43
CA ASN A 15 -6.80 18.75 -18.70
C ASN A 15 -5.54 17.92 -18.95
N SER A 16 -5.63 16.84 -19.71
CA SER A 16 -4.41 16.23 -20.27
C SER A 16 -4.70 15.45 -21.55
N SER A 17 -3.94 15.77 -22.59
CA SER A 17 -3.91 15.19 -23.94
C SER A 17 -3.49 13.71 -24.02
N TYR A 18 -3.65 12.96 -22.92
CA TYR A 18 -3.38 11.53 -22.83
C TYR A 18 -4.70 10.76 -22.89
N PRO A 19 -4.72 9.54 -23.47
CA PRO A 19 -5.95 8.77 -23.68
C PRO A 19 -6.69 8.44 -22.37
N ASN A 20 -6.01 8.54 -21.22
CA ASN A 20 -6.59 8.64 -19.89
C ASN A 20 -5.84 9.73 -19.10
N PRO A 21 -6.51 10.43 -18.17
CA PRO A 21 -5.84 11.36 -17.26
C PRO A 21 -4.69 10.68 -16.55
N ILE A 22 -3.48 11.26 -16.65
CA ILE A 22 -2.34 10.79 -15.87
C ILE A 22 -2.57 11.17 -14.41
N VAL A 23 -2.94 10.19 -13.59
CA VAL A 23 -3.21 10.40 -12.15
C VAL A 23 -1.89 10.54 -11.36
N VAL A 24 -0.85 9.82 -11.77
CA VAL A 24 0.49 9.92 -11.18
C VAL A 24 1.41 10.73 -12.10
N PRO A 25 1.86 11.94 -11.69
CA PRO A 25 2.70 12.80 -12.53
C PRO A 25 3.97 12.11 -13.02
N LEU A 26 4.30 12.26 -14.30
CA LEU A 26 5.49 11.64 -14.89
C LEU A 26 6.79 12.16 -14.26
N ASP A 27 6.86 13.45 -13.93
CA ASP A 27 8.01 14.05 -13.24
C ASP A 27 8.29 13.39 -11.87
N PHE A 28 7.23 12.95 -11.19
CA PHE A 28 7.37 12.21 -9.94
C PHE A 28 7.97 10.82 -10.19
N VAL A 29 7.43 10.08 -11.16
CA VAL A 29 7.94 8.76 -11.54
C VAL A 29 9.39 8.84 -12.00
N ASP A 30 9.72 9.84 -12.82
CA ASP A 30 11.07 10.09 -13.32
C ASP A 30 12.05 10.33 -12.17
N LYS A 31 11.68 11.18 -11.21
CA LYS A 31 12.52 11.48 -10.05
C LYS A 31 12.77 10.27 -9.15
N GLN A 32 11.75 9.43 -8.92
CA GLN A 32 11.87 8.24 -8.06
C GLN A 32 12.57 7.07 -8.75
N SER A 33 12.41 6.95 -10.07
CA SER A 33 13.02 5.86 -10.86
C SER A 33 14.40 6.20 -11.39
N ARG A 34 14.88 7.44 -11.25
CA ARG A 34 16.15 7.93 -11.81
C ARG A 34 17.34 6.98 -11.68
N PRO A 35 17.62 6.36 -10.50
CA PRO A 35 18.73 5.41 -10.37
C PRO A 35 18.62 4.20 -11.30
N SER A 36 17.40 3.70 -11.49
CA SER A 36 17.11 2.53 -12.34
C SER A 36 16.88 2.92 -13.81
N ARG A 37 16.41 4.13 -14.07
CA ARG A 37 16.11 4.66 -15.40
C ARG A 37 17.36 4.77 -16.25
N ASP A 38 18.42 5.32 -15.67
CA ASP A 38 19.69 5.54 -16.37
C ASP A 38 20.44 4.20 -16.61
N GLU A 39 20.22 3.21 -15.75
CA GLU A 39 20.75 1.84 -15.92
C GLU A 39 19.97 1.05 -16.99
N LEU A 40 18.64 1.16 -16.99
CA LEU A 40 17.75 0.37 -17.86
C LEU A 40 17.38 1.09 -19.17
N ASN A 41 17.86 2.32 -19.38
CA ASN A 41 17.52 3.19 -20.51
C ASN A 41 16.00 3.31 -20.74
N ILE A 42 15.25 3.55 -19.66
CA ILE A 42 13.79 3.66 -19.72
C ILE A 42 13.42 4.97 -20.44
N ASP A 43 12.60 4.84 -21.48
CA ASP A 43 12.09 5.95 -22.28
C ASP A 43 10.78 6.52 -21.71
N GLU A 44 10.26 7.57 -22.35
CA GLU A 44 9.01 8.23 -21.93
C GLU A 44 7.82 7.26 -21.94
N SER A 45 7.79 6.30 -22.87
CA SER A 45 6.75 5.27 -22.91
C SER A 45 6.81 4.34 -21.70
N GLY A 46 8.01 3.95 -21.26
CA GLY A 46 8.22 3.21 -20.03
C GLY A 46 7.81 3.99 -18.77
N LEU A 47 8.10 5.30 -18.71
CA LEU A 47 7.64 6.16 -17.60
C LEU A 47 6.10 6.22 -17.53
N TYR A 48 5.43 6.29 -18.67
CA TYR A 48 3.97 6.26 -18.75
C TYR A 48 3.39 4.92 -18.26
N MET A 49 4.01 3.79 -18.65
CA MET A 49 3.61 2.46 -18.15
C MET A 49 3.79 2.35 -16.63
N MET A 50 4.90 2.87 -16.10
CA MET A 50 5.16 2.91 -14.65
C MET A 50 4.13 3.75 -13.89
N SER A 51 3.77 4.92 -14.43
CA SER A 51 2.71 5.77 -13.87
C SER A 51 1.37 5.02 -13.76
N GLN A 52 0.95 4.35 -14.84
CA GLN A 52 -0.27 3.54 -14.82
C GLN A 52 -0.19 2.33 -13.89
N ALA A 53 0.97 1.65 -13.86
CA ALA A 53 1.17 0.51 -12.97
C ALA A 53 1.08 0.94 -11.50
N LEU A 54 1.65 2.09 -11.15
CA LEU A 54 1.58 2.65 -9.81
C LEU A 54 0.13 3.01 -9.44
N GLU A 55 -0.62 3.63 -10.35
CA GLU A 55 -2.03 3.93 -10.12
C GLU A 55 -2.84 2.65 -9.85
N LYS A 56 -2.68 1.62 -10.69
CA LYS A 56 -3.37 0.34 -10.52
C LYS A 56 -3.00 -0.35 -9.21
N PHE A 57 -1.73 -0.29 -8.83
CA PHE A 57 -1.25 -0.81 -7.55
C PHE A 57 -1.92 -0.11 -6.37
N MET A 58 -1.92 1.23 -6.36
CA MET A 58 -2.56 2.02 -5.31
C MET A 58 -4.07 1.74 -5.21
N ARG A 59 -4.77 1.68 -6.34
CA ARG A 59 -6.20 1.35 -6.38
C ARG A 59 -6.48 -0.05 -5.81
N ARG A 60 -5.68 -1.04 -6.17
CA ARG A 60 -5.85 -2.41 -5.67
C ARG A 60 -5.58 -2.47 -4.16
N MET A 61 -4.53 -1.81 -3.67
CA MET A 61 -4.29 -1.72 -2.21
C MET A 61 -5.49 -1.13 -1.45
N ILE A 62 -6.04 0.00 -1.94
CA ILE A 62 -7.19 0.64 -1.28
C ILE A 62 -8.43 -0.25 -1.31
N GLN A 63 -8.71 -0.90 -2.44
CA GLN A 63 -9.83 -1.82 -2.56
C GLN A 63 -9.70 -2.98 -1.56
N GLU A 64 -8.55 -3.63 -1.50
CA GLU A 64 -8.32 -4.74 -0.57
C GLU A 64 -8.39 -4.30 0.89
N ALA A 65 -7.85 -3.13 1.22
CA ALA A 65 -7.90 -2.57 2.56
C ALA A 65 -9.33 -2.22 3.04
N THR A 66 -10.27 -2.01 2.11
CA THR A 66 -11.67 -1.59 2.40
C THR A 66 -12.70 -2.69 2.14
N LYS A 67 -12.29 -3.88 1.66
CA LYS A 67 -13.19 -4.98 1.26
C LYS A 67 -14.18 -5.43 2.33
N ASN A 68 -13.88 -5.20 3.61
CA ASN A 68 -14.75 -5.58 4.73
C ASN A 68 -15.80 -4.52 5.09
N GLY A 69 -16.06 -3.56 4.19
CA GLY A 69 -17.04 -2.49 4.42
C GLY A 69 -16.56 -1.41 5.39
N THR A 70 -15.26 -1.40 5.71
CA THR A 70 -14.64 -0.35 6.51
C THR A 70 -14.49 0.90 5.65
N LEU A 71 -15.06 2.01 6.12
CA LEU A 71 -14.91 3.33 5.48
C LEU A 71 -13.49 3.91 5.66
N GLU A 72 -12.69 3.29 6.51
CA GLU A 72 -11.35 3.72 6.87
C GLU A 72 -10.30 2.74 6.33
N LEU A 73 -9.17 3.31 5.89
CA LEU A 73 -7.99 2.56 5.51
C LEU A 73 -7.27 2.07 6.76
N ASN A 74 -7.30 0.76 7.00
CA ASN A 74 -6.56 0.12 8.07
C ASN A 74 -5.17 -0.31 7.58
N TYR A 75 -4.12 0.14 8.27
CA TYR A 75 -2.74 -0.25 8.00
C TYR A 75 -2.52 -1.76 8.10
N ASP A 76 -3.11 -2.42 9.10
CA ASP A 76 -2.88 -3.85 9.32
C ASP A 76 -3.48 -4.70 8.20
N THR A 77 -4.64 -4.27 7.66
CA THR A 77 -5.23 -4.89 6.47
C THR A 77 -4.33 -4.70 5.24
N ILE A 78 -3.69 -3.54 5.08
CA ILE A 78 -2.73 -3.30 3.98
C ILE A 78 -1.49 -4.21 4.17
N ALA A 79 -0.94 -4.27 5.38
CA ALA A 79 0.22 -5.10 5.69
C ALA A 79 -0.08 -6.60 5.46
N GLU A 80 -1.27 -7.06 5.87
CA GLU A 80 -1.74 -8.42 5.62
C GLU A 80 -1.90 -8.69 4.12
N PHE A 81 -2.55 -7.80 3.37
CA PHE A 81 -2.68 -7.91 1.92
C PHE A 81 -1.31 -8.02 1.23
N ILE A 82 -0.35 -7.15 1.58
CA ILE A 82 0.99 -7.18 1.00
C ILE A 82 1.70 -8.51 1.33
N ALA A 83 1.58 -8.99 2.57
CA ALA A 83 2.20 -10.26 2.99
C ALA A 83 1.61 -11.49 2.27
N GLN A 84 0.32 -11.47 1.92
CA GLN A 84 -0.40 -12.60 1.33
C GLN A 84 -0.56 -12.54 -0.20
N SER A 85 -0.15 -11.45 -0.85
CA SER A 85 -0.34 -11.23 -2.29
C SER A 85 0.92 -11.45 -3.13
N GLU A 86 0.80 -11.21 -4.44
CA GLU A 86 1.92 -11.13 -5.39
C GLU A 86 2.99 -10.09 -4.98
N PHE A 87 2.66 -9.17 -4.07
CA PHE A 87 3.54 -8.10 -3.59
C PHE A 87 4.36 -8.46 -2.35
N ARG A 88 4.45 -9.74 -1.96
CA ARG A 88 5.18 -10.20 -0.75
C ARG A 88 6.63 -9.72 -0.64
N ALA A 89 7.27 -9.33 -1.74
CA ALA A 89 8.59 -8.71 -1.76
C ALA A 89 8.63 -7.37 -1.00
N LEU A 90 7.47 -6.72 -0.85
CA LEU A 90 7.31 -5.46 -0.14
C LEU A 90 7.00 -5.65 1.36
N LYS A 91 6.85 -6.87 1.86
CA LYS A 91 6.41 -7.13 3.25
C LYS A 91 7.29 -6.42 4.30
N ASP A 92 8.58 -6.27 4.03
CA ASP A 92 9.53 -5.66 4.99
C ASP A 92 9.34 -4.14 5.09
N PHE A 93 8.70 -3.52 4.10
CA PHE A 93 8.27 -2.12 4.13
C PHE A 93 6.91 -1.94 4.82
N PHE A 94 6.15 -3.03 4.97
CA PHE A 94 4.83 -3.06 5.62
C PHE A 94 4.82 -4.09 6.76
N PRO A 95 5.64 -3.92 7.82
CA PRO A 95 5.68 -4.86 8.92
C PRO A 95 4.32 -4.91 9.62
N GLN A 96 3.82 -6.13 9.88
CA GLN A 96 2.63 -6.31 10.71
C GLN A 96 2.89 -5.73 12.09
N ARG A 97 1.97 -4.89 12.56
CA ARG A 97 2.00 -4.36 13.92
C ARG A 97 1.45 -5.43 14.84
N MET A 98 2.06 -5.56 16.02
CA MET A 98 1.62 -6.46 17.05
C MET A 98 1.11 -5.61 18.21
N GLU A 99 -0.13 -5.84 18.65
CA GLU A 99 -0.68 -5.14 19.80
C GLU A 99 0.04 -5.59 21.07
N PHE A 100 0.21 -4.68 22.02
CA PHE A 100 0.89 -4.99 23.29
C PHE A 100 0.22 -6.14 24.05
N GLY A 101 -1.11 -6.28 23.92
CA GLY A 101 -1.86 -7.40 24.48
C GLY A 101 -1.43 -8.76 23.93
N ASP A 102 -1.24 -8.86 22.61
CA ASP A 102 -0.81 -10.08 21.94
C ASP A 102 0.61 -10.47 22.34
N ILE A 103 1.48 -9.47 22.50
CA ILE A 103 2.84 -9.66 23.02
C ILE A 103 2.80 -10.25 24.43
N MET A 104 1.98 -9.68 25.32
CA MET A 104 1.85 -10.15 26.70
C MET A 104 1.24 -11.56 26.78
N GLU A 105 0.28 -11.87 25.92
CA GLU A 105 -0.30 -13.21 25.85
C GLU A 105 0.73 -14.24 25.34
N GLN A 106 1.52 -13.88 24.33
CA GLN A 106 2.58 -14.74 23.79
C GLN A 106 3.71 -14.98 24.81
N ILE A 107 4.09 -13.95 25.57
CA ILE A 107 5.04 -14.07 26.70
C ILE A 107 4.44 -14.97 27.79
N GLY A 108 3.17 -14.78 28.15
CA GLY A 108 2.47 -15.58 29.15
C GLY A 108 2.36 -17.06 28.77
N ARG A 109 2.04 -17.37 27.50
CA ARG A 109 2.00 -18.74 26.97
C ARG A 109 3.38 -19.39 26.99
N ASN A 110 4.43 -18.67 26.60
CA ASN A 110 5.81 -19.17 26.65
C ASN A 110 6.32 -19.44 28.09
N ALA A 111 5.86 -18.65 29.06
CA ALA A 111 6.15 -18.86 30.48
C ALA A 111 5.45 -20.12 31.04
N GLN A 112 4.26 -20.47 30.55
CA GLN A 112 3.55 -21.68 30.96
C GLN A 112 4.17 -22.96 30.37
N THR A 113 4.65 -22.92 29.13
CA THR A 113 5.34 -24.07 28.49
C THR A 113 6.69 -24.38 29.11
N THR A 114 7.40 -23.39 29.64
CA THR A 114 8.68 -23.60 30.34
C THR A 114 8.48 -24.12 31.77
N SER A 115 7.43 -23.68 32.46
CA SER A 115 7.11 -24.17 33.83
C SER A 115 6.64 -25.64 33.85
N SER A 116 6.09 -26.14 32.75
CA SER A 116 5.65 -27.53 32.62
C SER A 116 6.78 -28.49 32.16
N ALA A 117 7.89 -27.98 31.63
CA ALA A 117 9.07 -28.78 31.27
C ALA A 117 9.99 -29.09 32.47
N THR A 118 9.88 -28.35 33.58
CA THR A 118 10.75 -28.50 34.77
C THR A 118 10.13 -29.37 35.88
N LYS A 119 9.04 -30.09 35.60
CA LYS A 119 8.33 -30.96 36.56
C LYS A 119 8.47 -32.47 36.29
N GLN A 120 9.54 -32.91 35.61
CA GLN A 120 9.88 -34.33 35.48
C GLN A 120 11.15 -34.68 36.25
#